data_AF-A0A6V7LW55-F1
#
_entry.id   AF-A0A6V7LW55-F1
#
_cell.length_a   1.000
_cell.length_b   1.000
_cell.length_c   1.000
_cell.angle_alpha   90.00
_cell.angle_beta   90.00
_cell.angle_gamma   90.00
#
_symmetry.space_group_name_H-M   'P 1'
#
loop_
_entity.id
_entity.type
_entity.pdbx_description
1 polymer ?
#
loop_
_entity_poly.entity_id
_entity_poly.type
_entity_poly.pdbx_seq_one_letter_code
_entity_poly.pdbx_strand_id
1 'polypeptide(L)' 'LFHKVISISGCPWSAWGFSSPNQAEERAFGLGIALGIDTNDRTVLFNELAKRPADELIKAQQNLTQ' A
#
# COMPACT_ATOMS: atom_id res chain seq x y z
N LEU A 1 13.88 21.68 -8.39
CA LEU A 1 15.07 20.98 -7.84
C LEU A 1 15.98 20.39 -8.91
N PHE A 2 15.52 20.22 -10.16
CA PHE A 2 16.31 19.65 -11.26
C PHE A 2 16.20 20.54 -12.51
N HIS A 3 17.16 20.42 -13.42
CA HIS A 3 17.24 21.22 -14.65
C HIS A 3 16.65 20.50 -15.88
N LYS A 4 16.76 19.16 -15.97
CA LYS A 4 16.23 18.33 -17.07
C LYS A 4 15.85 16.94 -16.54
N VAL A 5 14.89 16.27 -17.21
CA VAL A 5 14.40 14.92 -16.90
C VAL A 5 14.15 14.14 -18.20
N ILE A 6 14.42 12.83 -18.17
CA ILE A 6 14.05 11.88 -19.20
C ILE A 6 13.21 10.79 -18.53
N SER A 7 12.03 10.48 -19.07
CA SER A 7 11.18 9.39 -18.61
C SER A 7 11.20 8.26 -19.64
N ILE A 8 11.59 7.05 -19.22
CA ILE A 8 11.66 5.87 -20.10
C ILE A 8 10.71 4.81 -19.54
N SER A 9 9.84 4.27 -20.41
CA SER A 9 8.91 3.18 -20.10
C SER A 9 7.93 3.44 -18.93
N GLY A 10 7.69 4.71 -18.59
CA GLY A 10 6.72 5.10 -17.57
C GLY A 10 6.32 6.57 -17.74
N CYS A 11 5.12 6.90 -17.31
CA CYS A 11 4.64 8.28 -17.25
C CYS A 11 3.74 8.49 -16.02
N PRO A 12 3.61 9.72 -15.51
CA PRO A 12 2.77 10.01 -14.34
C PRO A 12 1.29 9.63 -14.51
N TRP A 13 0.83 9.57 -15.76
CA TRP A 13 -0.55 9.23 -16.11
C TRP A 13 -0.79 7.72 -16.28
N SER A 14 0.23 6.90 -16.05
CA SER A 14 0.06 5.44 -16.07
C SER A 14 -0.94 5.04 -14.99
N ALA A 15 -1.89 4.15 -15.32
CA ALA A 15 -2.96 3.75 -14.39
C ALA A 15 -2.44 3.11 -13.09
N TRP A 16 -1.24 2.54 -13.10
CA TRP A 16 -0.56 1.96 -11.94
C TRP A 16 0.33 2.97 -11.20
N GLY A 17 0.55 4.16 -11.76
CA GLY A 17 1.45 5.19 -11.20
C GLY A 17 0.79 6.08 -10.15
N PHE A 18 -0.54 6.03 -10.02
CA PHE A 18 -1.26 6.74 -8.96
C PHE A 18 -2.38 5.85 -8.41
N SER A 19 -2.89 6.22 -7.23
CA SER A 19 -4.08 5.59 -6.64
C SER A 19 -4.91 6.68 -6.00
N SER A 20 -6.23 6.56 -6.07
CA SER A 20 -7.12 7.50 -5.37
C SER A 20 -7.00 7.29 -3.85
N PRO A 21 -7.32 8.30 -3.02
CA PRO A 21 -7.32 8.14 -1.57
C PRO A 21 -8.15 6.95 -1.09
N ASN A 22 -9.33 6.74 -1.69
CA ASN A 22 -10.21 5.62 -1.34
C ASN A 22 -9.57 4.28 -1.70
N GLN A 23 -8.95 4.15 -2.88
CA GLN A 23 -8.25 2.91 -3.28
C GLN A 23 -7.06 2.61 -2.37
N ALA A 24 -6.32 3.64 -1.95
CA ALA A 24 -5.22 3.48 -1.02
C ALA A 24 -5.72 3.00 0.35
N GLU A 25 -6.83 3.56 0.82
CA GLU A 25 -7.47 3.18 2.08
C GLU A 25 -7.99 1.73 2.04
N GLU A 26 -8.74 1.36 1.01
CA GLU A 26 -9.24 -0.01 0.80
C GLU A 26 -8.10 -1.03 0.79
N ARG A 27 -6.99 -0.72 0.12
CA ARG A 27 -5.80 -1.59 0.11
C ARG A 27 -5.15 -1.71 1.49
N ALA A 28 -5.05 -0.61 2.23
CA ALA A 28 -4.47 -0.61 3.57
C ALA A 28 -5.30 -1.46 4.54
N PHE A 29 -6.62 -1.27 4.56
CA PHE A 29 -7.51 -2.08 5.39
C PHE A 29 -7.60 -3.54 4.90
N GLY A 30 -7.57 -3.77 3.58
CA GLY A 30 -7.48 -5.13 3.02
C GLY A 30 -6.23 -5.88 3.49
N LEU A 31 -5.07 -5.20 3.56
CA LEU A 31 -3.85 -5.75 4.13
C LEU A 31 -3.99 -6.03 5.63
N GLY A 32 -4.63 -5.12 6.37
CA GLY A 32 -4.95 -5.33 7.79
C GLY A 32 -5.78 -6.59 8.02
N ILE A 33 -6.85 -6.78 7.23
CA ILE A 33 -7.71 -7.96 7.30
C ILE A 33 -6.94 -9.24 6.98
N ALA A 34 -6.09 -9.23 5.96
CA ALA A 34 -5.25 -10.38 5.60
C ALA A 34 -4.26 -10.78 6.72
N LEU A 35 -3.89 -9.83 7.58
CA LEU A 35 -3.05 -10.03 8.76
C LEU A 35 -3.87 -10.31 10.04
N GLY A 36 -5.19 -10.41 9.93
CA GLY A 36 -6.10 -10.68 11.05
C GLY A 36 -6.39 -9.47 11.94
N ILE A 37 -6.21 -8.25 11.45
CA ILE A 37 -6.47 -7.01 12.18
C ILE A 37 -7.86 -6.50 11.77
N ASP A 38 -8.85 -6.69 12.66
CA ASP A 38 -10.21 -6.16 12.46
C ASP A 38 -10.34 -4.80 13.17
N THR A 39 -10.24 -3.71 12.39
CA THR A 39 -10.40 -2.35 12.91
C THR A 39 -10.89 -1.43 11.81
N ASN A 40 -11.65 -0.40 12.20
CA ASN A 40 -12.05 0.72 11.34
C ASN A 40 -11.26 2.01 11.64
N ASP A 41 -10.35 1.97 12.63
CA ASP A 41 -9.53 3.12 13.01
C ASP A 41 -8.16 3.06 12.32
N ARG A 42 -7.86 4.09 11.53
CA ARG A 42 -6.60 4.23 10.77
C ARG A 42 -5.36 4.24 11.67
N THR A 43 -5.46 4.84 12.85
CA THR A 43 -4.36 4.95 13.81
C THR A 43 -4.06 3.60 14.43
N VAL A 44 -5.10 2.85 14.77
CA VAL A 44 -4.97 1.48 15.30
C VAL A 44 -4.36 0.56 14.24
N LEU A 45 -4.86 0.62 13.00
CA LEU A 45 -4.31 -0.14 11.89
C LEU A 45 -2.82 0.14 11.69
N PHE A 46 -2.43 1.42 11.65
CA PHE A 46 -1.03 1.81 11.49
C PHE A 46 -0.14 1.26 12.62
N ASN A 47 -0.58 1.41 13.87
CA ASN A 47 0.20 0.96 15.03
C ASN A 47 0.39 -0.56 15.04
N GLU A 48 -0.61 -1.33 14.59
CA GLU A 48 -0.50 -2.78 14.49
C GLU A 48 0.40 -3.20 13.32
N LEU A 49 0.26 -2.58 12.14
CA LEU A 49 1.13 -2.84 11.00
C LEU A 49 2.60 -2.49 11.30
N ALA A 50 2.84 -1.40 12.03
CA ALA A 50 4.19 -0.94 12.38
C ALA A 50 4.93 -1.89 13.35
N LYS A 51 4.20 -2.70 14.13
CA LYS A 51 4.78 -3.69 15.05
C LYS A 51 5.13 -5.00 14.36
N ARG A 52 4.57 -5.26 13.17
CA ARG A 52 4.73 -6.53 12.46
C ARG A 52 6.10 -6.63 11.78
N PRO A 53 6.66 -7.84 11.69
CA PRO A 53 7.90 -8.04 10.95
C PRO A 53 7.66 -7.86 9.44
N ALA A 54 8.67 -7.36 8.75
CA ALA A 54 8.55 -7.00 7.33
C ALA A 54 8.21 -8.20 6.42
N ASP A 55 8.64 -9.41 6.79
CA ASP A 55 8.39 -10.62 6.01
C ASP A 55 6.91 -11.02 6.04
N GLU A 56 6.22 -10.84 7.17
CA GLU A 56 4.77 -11.05 7.28
C GLU A 56 4.00 -10.08 6.38
N LEU A 57 4.40 -8.80 6.35
CA LEU A 57 3.77 -7.78 5.51
C LEU A 57 3.90 -8.12 4.01
N ILE A 58 5.09 -8.56 3.58
CA ILE A 58 5.36 -8.93 2.19
C ILE A 58 4.54 -10.18 1.81
N LYS A 59 4.52 -11.21 2.65
CA LYS A 59 3.74 -12.43 2.40
C LYS A 59 2.25 -12.14 2.29
N ALA A 60 1.71 -11.31 3.19
CA ALA A 60 0.31 -10.92 3.15
C ALA A 60 -0.03 -10.11 1.89
N GLN A 61 0.85 -9.19 1.47
CA GLN A 61 0.67 -8.42 0.23
C GLN A 61 0.70 -9.32 -1.02
N GLN A 62 1.59 -10.30 -1.07
CA GLN A 62 1.66 -11.25 -2.20
C GLN A 62 0.38 -12.06 -2.35
N ASN A 63 -0.19 -12.53 -1.24
CA ASN A 63 -1.45 -13.29 -1.24
C ASN A 63 -2.66 -12.45 -1.67
N LEU A 64 -2.62 -11.13 -1.45
CA LEU A 64 -3.68 -10.20 -1.88
C LEU A 64 -3.63 -9.84 -3.37
N THR A 65 -2.48 -10.05 -4.02
CA THR A 65 -2.25 -9.64 -5.42
C THR A 65 -2.33 -10.82 -6.41
N GLN A 66 -2.32 -12.06 -5.90
CA GLN A 66 -2.60 -13.28 -6.70
C GLN A 66 -4.09 -13.45 -6.94
#